data_AF-A0A4Q1RAS4-F1
#
_entry.id   AF-A0A4Q1RAS4-F1
#
_cell.length_a   1.000
_cell.length_b   1.000
_cell.length_c   1.000
_cell.angle_alpha   90.00
_cell.angle_beta   90.00
_cell.angle_gamma   90.00
#
_symmetry.space_group_name_H-M   'P 1'
#
loop_
_entity.id
_entity.type
_entity.pdbx_description
1 polymer ?
#
loop_
_entity_poly.entity_id
_entity_poly.type
_entity_poly.pdbx_seq_one_letter_code
_entity_poly.pdbx_strand_id
1 'polypeptide(L)'
;MPFFLPRRLVDFEYLGGSGDSTDVEYDRLASQYHKDIDFAFYFVNFGTTKSEFLELTRREKAFIRKAWEDKQVRESELMRNAVLNAVSNAMRKKSAKFVDLWKRQQQPANMEIVEAHLEIINKNIADEGKYWVDLVYQANNMTKPSEGAENG
;
A
#
# COMPACT_ATOMS: atom_id res chain seq x y z
N MET A 1 9.70 21.72 28.71
CA MET A 1 9.23 20.39 28.27
C MET A 1 9.72 20.15 26.84
N PRO A 2 10.76 19.33 26.61
CA PRO A 2 11.11 18.97 25.24
C PRO A 2 10.00 18.06 24.70
N PHE A 3 9.31 18.53 23.67
CA PHE A 3 8.25 17.79 22.99
C PHE A 3 8.89 16.54 22.36
N PHE A 4 8.55 15.33 22.83
CA PHE A 4 9.05 14.08 22.24
C PHE A 4 8.45 13.94 20.84
N LEU A 5 9.22 14.31 19.81
CA LEU A 5 8.85 14.04 18.43
C LEU A 5 9.22 12.59 18.12
N PRO A 6 8.27 11.74 17.69
CA PRO A 6 8.57 10.38 17.27
C PRO A 6 9.64 10.37 16.17
N ARG A 7 10.68 9.53 16.32
CA ARG A 7 11.76 9.39 15.32
C ARG A 7 11.24 9.10 13.92
N ARG A 8 10.14 8.34 13.84
CA ARG A 8 9.41 8.03 12.59
C ARG A 8 8.98 9.26 11.79
N LEU A 9 8.85 10.43 12.42
CA LEU A 9 8.41 11.65 11.74
C LEU A 9 9.56 12.55 11.28
N VAL A 10 10.79 12.26 11.69
CA VAL A 10 11.90 13.22 11.62
C VAL A 10 13.13 12.60 10.96
N ASP A 11 13.44 11.35 11.30
CA ASP A 11 14.64 10.67 10.87
C ASP A 11 14.37 9.82 9.63
N PHE A 12 15.36 9.72 8.74
CA PHE A 12 15.34 8.75 7.66
C PHE A 12 15.42 7.33 8.21
N GLU A 13 14.54 6.46 7.73
CA GLU A 13 14.45 5.05 8.16
C GLU A 13 15.03 4.09 7.12
N TYR A 14 14.94 4.44 5.84
CA TYR A 14 15.28 3.58 4.70
C TYR A 14 16.46 4.10 3.89
N LEU A 15 16.59 5.43 3.78
CA LEU A 15 17.62 6.10 2.99
C LEU A 15 18.75 6.66 3.85
N GLY A 16 18.72 6.42 5.16
CA GLY A 16 19.82 6.73 6.08
C GLY A 16 20.94 5.68 6.00
N GLY A 17 22.19 6.11 6.14
CA GLY A 17 23.33 5.20 6.27
C GLY A 17 23.20 4.33 7.54
N SER A 18 23.57 3.06 7.45
CA SER A 18 23.69 2.21 8.63
C SER A 18 24.84 2.72 9.50
N GLY A 19 24.61 2.85 10.81
CA GLY A 19 25.59 3.38 11.76
C GLY A 19 26.93 2.62 11.78
N ASP A 20 26.98 1.42 11.20
CA ASP A 20 28.18 0.59 11.09
C ASP A 20 29.15 1.04 9.98
N SER A 21 28.75 1.97 9.10
CA SER A 21 29.53 2.42 7.94
C SER A 21 29.90 3.90 7.97
N THR A 22 29.57 4.60 9.05
CA THR A 22 29.76 6.05 9.15
C THR A 22 31.19 6.40 9.55
N ASP A 23 31.94 7.01 8.63
CA ASP A 23 33.24 7.60 8.93
C ASP A 23 33.06 8.82 9.85
N VAL A 24 33.39 8.63 11.13
CA VAL A 24 33.21 9.63 12.19
C VAL A 24 34.01 10.91 11.93
N GLU A 25 35.17 10.81 11.28
CA GLU A 25 35.97 11.98 10.93
C GLU A 25 35.34 12.76 9.78
N TYR A 26 34.80 12.05 8.79
CA TYR A 26 34.04 12.67 7.70
C TYR A 26 32.81 13.43 8.22
N ASP A 27 32.04 12.85 9.15
CA ASP A 27 30.85 13.50 9.73
C ASP A 27 31.20 14.78 10.49
N ARG A 28 32.34 14.80 11.20
CA ARG A 28 32.83 15.99 11.90
C ARG A 28 33.20 17.10 10.92
N LEU A 29 33.86 16.76 9.81
CA LEU A 29 34.20 17.71 8.76
C LEU A 29 32.92 18.23 8.05
N ALA A 30 31.99 17.32 7.73
CA ALA A 30 30.73 17.64 7.07
C ALA A 30 29.79 18.49 7.94
N SER A 31 29.91 18.40 9.27
CA SER A 31 29.11 19.20 10.21
C SER A 31 29.22 20.72 9.96
N GLN A 32 30.37 21.19 9.46
CA GLN A 32 30.57 22.60 9.10
C GLN A 32 29.70 23.04 7.90
N TYR A 33 29.39 22.09 7.00
CA TYR A 33 28.66 22.31 5.75
C TYR A 33 27.20 21.89 5.81
N HIS A 34 26.67 21.53 6.99
CA HIS A 34 25.31 21.01 7.13
C HIS A 34 24.24 21.92 6.48
N LYS A 35 24.40 23.25 6.57
CA LYS A 35 23.45 24.19 5.94
C LYS A 35 23.47 24.13 4.42
N ASP A 36 24.65 23.97 3.84
CA ASP A 36 24.84 23.93 2.38
C ASP A 36 24.38 22.58 1.83
N ILE A 37 24.66 21.48 2.55
CA ILE A 37 24.16 20.14 2.25
C ILE A 37 22.64 20.12 2.29
N ASP A 38 22.03 20.68 3.35
CA ASP A 38 20.59 20.80 3.45
C ASP A 38 20.04 21.60 2.26
N PHE A 39 20.57 22.80 2.00
CA PHE A 39 20.10 23.61 0.89
C PHE A 39 20.20 22.89 -0.46
N ALA A 40 21.31 22.21 -0.74
CA ALA A 40 21.50 21.43 -1.97
C ALA A 40 20.42 20.35 -2.11
N PHE A 41 20.10 19.64 -1.03
CA PHE A 41 19.01 18.66 -1.03
C PHE A 41 17.66 19.30 -1.41
N TYR A 42 17.33 20.45 -0.83
CA TYR A 42 16.06 21.14 -1.11
C TYR A 42 16.00 21.68 -2.54
N PHE A 43 17.08 22.29 -3.00
CA PHE A 43 17.16 22.85 -4.34
C PHE A 43 17.02 21.76 -5.41
N VAL A 44 17.73 20.64 -5.27
CA VAL A 44 17.72 19.56 -6.25
C VAL A 44 16.37 18.83 -6.28
N ASN A 45 15.78 18.54 -5.12
CA ASN A 45 14.56 17.72 -5.06
C ASN A 45 13.27 18.52 -5.22
N PHE A 46 13.25 19.79 -4.80
CA PHE A 46 12.02 20.61 -4.77
C PHE A 46 12.13 21.93 -5.53
N GLY A 47 13.30 22.31 -6.04
CA GLY A 47 13.50 23.58 -6.72
C GLY A 47 13.42 24.80 -5.81
N THR A 48 13.55 24.62 -4.49
CA THR A 48 13.41 25.69 -3.50
C THR A 48 14.52 26.73 -3.64
N THR A 49 14.15 28.01 -3.66
CA THR A 49 15.11 29.11 -3.68
C THR A 49 15.81 29.26 -2.32
N LYS A 50 16.96 29.97 -2.30
CA LYS A 50 17.71 30.17 -1.05
C LYS A 50 16.91 30.93 0.01
N SER A 51 16.08 31.90 -0.37
CA SER A 51 15.23 32.66 0.55
C SER A 51 14.17 31.77 1.20
N GLU A 52 13.43 31.01 0.39
CA GLU A 52 12.39 30.07 0.88
C GLU A 52 13.00 29.02 1.83
N PHE A 53 14.18 28.48 1.49
CA PHE A 53 14.87 27.54 2.38
C PHE A 53 15.25 28.17 3.73
N LEU A 54 15.62 29.44 3.76
CA LEU A 54 15.99 30.13 5.00
C LEU A 54 14.77 30.48 5.86
N GLU A 55 13.60 30.65 5.25
CA GLU A 55 12.32 30.87 5.95
C GLU A 55 11.83 29.62 6.67
N LEU A 56 12.13 28.43 6.13
CA LEU A 56 11.75 27.15 6.75
C LEU A 56 12.46 26.94 8.10
N THR A 57 11.67 26.58 9.11
CA THR A 57 12.18 26.16 10.42
C THR A 57 12.86 24.80 10.33
N ARG A 58 13.73 24.51 11.32
CA ARG A 58 14.39 23.20 11.42
C ARG A 58 13.39 22.03 11.47
N ARG A 59 12.23 22.23 12.09
CA ARG A 59 11.18 21.21 12.22
C ARG A 59 10.51 20.92 10.89
N GLU A 60 10.14 21.96 10.15
CA GLU A 60 9.54 21.81 8.82
C GLU A 60 10.50 21.12 7.87
N LYS A 61 11.80 21.47 7.92
CA LYS A 61 12.82 20.78 7.14
C LYS A 61 12.91 19.29 7.46
N ALA A 62 12.79 18.92 8.73
CA ALA A 62 12.81 17.49 9.07
C ALA A 62 11.56 16.76 8.52
N PHE A 63 10.38 17.37 8.63
CA PHE A 63 9.13 16.79 8.12
C PHE A 63 9.11 16.67 6.60
N ILE A 64 9.61 17.67 5.88
CA ILE A 64 9.69 17.62 4.41
C ILE A 64 10.63 16.50 3.97
N ARG A 65 11.79 16.37 4.62
CA ARG A 65 12.71 15.25 4.37
C ARG A 65 12.02 13.91 4.58
N LYS A 66 11.40 13.70 5.75
CA LYS A 66 10.72 12.44 6.03
C LYS A 66 9.62 12.13 5.01
N ALA A 67 8.79 13.11 4.68
CA ALA A 67 7.73 12.94 3.68
C ALA A 67 8.28 12.62 2.28
N TRP A 68 9.44 13.16 1.92
CA TRP A 68 10.13 12.82 0.68
C TRP A 68 10.64 11.37 0.68
N GLU A 69 11.24 10.88 1.78
CA GLU A 69 11.65 9.48 1.89
C GLU A 69 10.44 8.55 1.74
N ASP A 70 9.37 8.80 2.50
CA ASP A 70 8.15 7.97 2.44
C ASP A 70 7.55 7.94 1.03
N LYS A 71 7.60 9.08 0.33
CA LYS A 71 7.18 9.17 -1.07
C LYS A 71 8.08 8.31 -1.97
N GLN A 72 9.40 8.44 -1.87
CA GLN A 72 10.35 7.69 -2.69
C GLN A 72 10.22 6.17 -2.46
N VAL A 73 10.14 5.76 -1.20
CA VAL A 73 9.90 4.36 -0.83
C VAL A 73 8.58 3.89 -1.44
N ARG A 74 7.47 4.58 -1.19
CA ARG A 74 6.16 4.20 -1.73
C ARG A 74 6.14 4.10 -3.25
N GLU A 75 6.78 5.01 -3.96
CA GLU A 75 6.86 5.01 -5.43
C GLU A 75 7.68 3.82 -5.95
N SER A 76 8.85 3.55 -5.34
CA SER A 76 9.67 2.39 -5.69
C SER A 76 8.96 1.06 -5.39
N GLU A 77 8.23 0.99 -4.29
CA GLU A 77 7.42 -0.18 -3.94
C GLU A 77 6.25 -0.39 -4.90
N LEU A 78 5.58 0.69 -5.29
CA LEU A 78 4.52 0.62 -6.29
C LEU A 78 5.06 0.10 -7.62
N MET A 79 6.23 0.60 -8.06
CA MET A 79 6.89 0.11 -9.27
C MET A 79 7.23 -1.38 -9.16
N ARG A 80 7.85 -1.80 -8.05
CA ARG A 80 8.15 -3.21 -7.78
C ARG A 80 6.88 -4.07 -7.89
N ASN A 81 5.80 -3.66 -7.22
CA ASN A 81 4.54 -4.39 -7.20
C ASN A 81 3.88 -4.42 -8.59
N ALA A 82 3.96 -3.33 -9.35
CA ALA A 82 3.44 -3.26 -10.72
C ALA A 82 4.18 -4.25 -11.65
N VAL A 83 5.51 -4.31 -11.58
CA VAL A 83 6.31 -5.25 -12.37
C VAL A 83 6.00 -6.69 -11.97
N LEU A 84 5.95 -7.00 -10.67
CA LEU A 84 5.60 -8.34 -10.20
C LEU A 84 4.19 -8.76 -10.64
N ASN A 85 3.23 -7.86 -10.57
CA ASN A 85 1.87 -8.10 -11.06
C ASN A 85 1.86 -8.36 -12.58
N ALA A 86 2.58 -7.57 -13.36
CA ALA A 86 2.68 -7.75 -14.80
C ALA A 86 3.31 -9.10 -15.18
N VAL A 87 4.44 -9.45 -14.54
CA VAL A 87 5.12 -10.73 -14.75
C VAL A 87 4.22 -11.92 -14.38
N SER A 88 3.52 -11.82 -13.24
CA SER A 88 2.55 -12.84 -12.82
C SER A 88 1.40 -12.99 -13.81
N ASN A 89 0.85 -11.88 -14.31
CA ASN A 89 -0.21 -11.90 -15.32
C ASN A 89 0.27 -12.43 -16.68
N ALA A 90 1.51 -12.19 -17.07
CA ALA A 90 2.11 -12.73 -18.28
C ALA A 90 2.33 -14.25 -18.19
N MET A 91 2.73 -14.76 -17.02
CA MET A 91 2.91 -16.20 -16.77
C MET A 91 1.62 -16.93 -16.37
N ARG A 92 0.48 -16.25 -16.43
CA ARG A 92 -0.80 -16.79 -16.01
C ARG A 92 -1.28 -17.92 -16.95
N LYS A 93 -1.93 -18.96 -16.38
CA LYS A 93 -2.63 -19.98 -17.17
C LYS A 93 -3.69 -19.33 -18.08
N LYS A 94 -3.81 -19.80 -19.33
CA LYS A 94 -4.70 -19.23 -20.36
C LYS A 94 -6.16 -19.02 -19.91
N SER A 95 -6.67 -19.84 -18.99
CA SER A 95 -8.04 -19.77 -18.47
C SER A 95 -8.19 -19.02 -17.14
N ALA A 96 -7.10 -18.63 -16.49
CA ALA A 96 -7.16 -17.90 -15.23
C ALA A 96 -7.48 -16.42 -15.47
N LYS A 97 -8.11 -15.77 -14.48
CA LYS A 97 -8.53 -14.36 -14.55
C LYS A 97 -7.34 -13.41 -14.37
N PHE A 98 -7.41 -12.25 -15.03
CA PHE A 98 -6.42 -11.19 -14.85
C PHE A 98 -6.46 -10.65 -13.42
N VAL A 99 -5.28 -10.49 -12.83
CA VAL A 99 -5.14 -9.96 -11.47
C VAL A 99 -4.87 -8.48 -11.58
N ASP A 100 -5.86 -7.66 -11.23
CA ASP A 100 -5.71 -6.21 -11.23
C ASP A 100 -4.65 -5.75 -10.21
N LEU A 101 -3.84 -4.76 -10.59
CA LEU A 101 -2.87 -4.13 -9.69
C LEU A 101 -3.58 -3.43 -8.51
N TRP A 102 -4.69 -2.76 -8.79
CA TRP A 102 -5.51 -2.08 -7.80
C TRP A 102 -6.82 -2.82 -7.60
N LYS A 103 -7.10 -3.23 -6.37
CA LYS A 103 -8.40 -3.81 -6.01
C LYS A 103 -9.34 -2.69 -5.64
N ARG A 104 -10.54 -2.69 -6.22
CA ARG A 104 -11.61 -1.78 -5.80
C ARG A 104 -11.94 -2.08 -4.33
N GLN A 105 -12.08 -1.05 -3.52
CA GLN A 105 -12.61 -1.22 -2.17
C GLN A 105 -14.01 -1.82 -2.27
N GLN A 106 -14.23 -2.92 -1.56
CA GLN A 106 -15.55 -3.52 -1.47
C GLN A 106 -16.42 -2.61 -0.61
N GLN A 107 -17.55 -2.17 -1.16
CA GLN A 107 -18.55 -1.45 -0.37
C GLN A 107 -19.12 -2.44 0.66
N PRO A 108 -19.31 -2.02 1.94
CA PRO A 108 -19.99 -2.85 2.90
C PRO A 108 -21.37 -3.22 2.33
N ALA A 109 -21.70 -4.51 2.36
CA ALA A 109 -22.99 -4.97 1.87
C ALA A 109 -24.11 -4.29 2.66
N ASN A 110 -25.17 -3.85 1.97
CA ASN A 110 -26.35 -3.35 2.64
C ASN A 110 -27.05 -4.55 3.32
N MET A 111 -26.90 -4.66 4.64
CA MET A 111 -27.37 -5.81 5.41
C MET A 111 -28.89 -5.99 5.30
N GLU A 112 -29.67 -4.92 5.18
CA GLU A 112 -31.13 -4.98 5.02
C GLU A 112 -31.53 -5.66 3.70
N ILE A 113 -30.81 -5.35 2.62
CA ILE A 113 -31.02 -5.98 1.31
C ILE A 113 -30.58 -7.45 1.35
N VAL A 114 -29.46 -7.74 2.01
CA VAL A 114 -28.94 -9.11 2.16
C VAL A 114 -29.92 -9.97 2.96
N GLU A 115 -30.45 -9.45 4.07
CA GLU A 115 -31.44 -10.14 4.91
C GLU A 115 -32.74 -10.38 4.13
N ALA A 116 -33.26 -9.38 3.41
CA ALA A 116 -34.44 -9.55 2.56
C ALA A 116 -34.24 -10.63 1.47
N HIS A 117 -33.05 -10.68 0.85
CA HIS A 117 -32.73 -11.73 -0.11
C HIS A 117 -32.62 -13.11 0.55
N LEU A 118 -32.01 -13.20 1.73
CA LEU A 118 -31.93 -14.47 2.48
C LEU A 118 -33.31 -14.98 2.88
N GLU A 119 -34.23 -14.11 3.29
CA GLU A 119 -35.61 -14.48 3.58
C GLU A 119 -36.33 -15.05 2.35
N ILE A 120 -36.20 -14.40 1.19
CA ILE A 120 -36.79 -14.88 -0.07
C ILE A 120 -36.21 -16.25 -0.44
N ILE A 121 -34.89 -16.41 -0.33
CA ILE A 121 -34.22 -17.69 -0.62
C ILE A 121 -34.74 -18.78 0.33
N ASN A 122 -34.86 -18.48 1.62
CA ASN A 122 -35.36 -19.44 2.61
C ASN A 122 -36.82 -19.84 2.35
N LYS A 123 -37.68 -18.89 1.96
CA LYS A 123 -39.06 -19.16 1.56
C LYS A 123 -39.11 -20.06 0.32
N ASN A 124 -38.35 -19.73 -0.72
CA ASN A 124 -38.28 -20.56 -1.93
C ASN A 124 -37.75 -21.97 -1.65
N ILE A 125 -36.77 -22.11 -0.75
CA ILE A 125 -36.27 -23.43 -0.32
C ILE A 125 -37.35 -24.22 0.43
N ALA A 126 -38.17 -23.56 1.25
CA ALA A 126 -39.26 -24.21 1.97
C ALA A 126 -40.39 -24.68 1.03
N ASP A 127 -40.71 -23.88 0.02
CA ASP A 127 -41.82 -24.13 -0.90
C ASP A 127 -41.44 -25.09 -2.05
N GLU A 128 -40.26 -24.90 -2.65
CA GLU A 128 -39.86 -25.58 -3.90
C GLU A 128 -38.65 -26.53 -3.71
N GLY A 129 -38.02 -26.51 -2.54
CA GLY A 129 -36.83 -27.31 -2.23
C GLY A 129 -35.54 -26.75 -2.87
N LYS A 130 -34.41 -27.46 -2.68
CA LYS A 130 -33.08 -27.03 -3.15
C LYS A 130 -32.73 -27.50 -4.57
N TYR A 131 -33.67 -28.13 -5.28
CA TYR A 131 -33.42 -28.77 -6.57
C TYR A 131 -32.97 -27.78 -7.67
N TRP A 132 -33.49 -26.54 -7.62
CA TRP A 132 -33.09 -25.49 -8.56
C TRP A 132 -31.60 -25.12 -8.45
N VAL A 133 -30.99 -25.26 -7.27
CA VAL A 133 -29.55 -25.02 -7.08
C VAL A 133 -28.74 -26.02 -7.91
N ASP A 134 -29.15 -27.28 -7.91
CA ASP A 134 -28.47 -28.33 -8.67
C ASP A 134 -28.59 -28.11 -10.19
N LEU A 135 -29.74 -27.62 -10.66
CA LEU A 135 -29.96 -27.23 -12.05
C LEU A 135 -29.06 -26.06 -12.47
N VAL A 136 -28.84 -25.07 -11.61
CA VAL A 136 -27.94 -23.93 -11.89
C VAL A 136 -26.48 -24.38 -12.03
N TYR A 137 -26.02 -25.30 -11.18
CA TYR A 137 -24.67 -25.87 -11.30
C TYR A 137 -24.50 -26.66 -12.60
N GLN A 138 -25.48 -27.48 -12.96
CA GLN A 138 -25.48 -28.24 -14.23
C GLN A 138 -25.48 -27.31 -15.45
N ALA A 139 -26.32 -26.28 -15.48
CA ALA A 139 -26.41 -25.34 -16.60
C ALA A 139 -25.11 -24.55 -16.82
N ASN A 140 -24.35 -24.30 -15.74
CA ASN A 140 -23.06 -23.61 -15.82
C ASN A 140 -21.86 -24.56 -16.00
N ASN A 141 -22.08 -25.86 -16.24
CA ASN A 141 -21.04 -26.89 -16.32
C ASN A 141 -20.11 -26.90 -15.08
N MET A 142 -20.66 -26.61 -13.90
CA MET A 142 -19.92 -26.56 -12.63
C MET A 142 -20.33 -27.75 -11.76
N THR A 143 -19.36 -28.36 -11.08
CA THR A 143 -19.64 -29.38 -10.06
C THR A 143 -20.03 -28.68 -8.76
N LYS A 144 -21.17 -29.06 -8.17
CA LYS A 144 -21.59 -28.59 -6.86
C LYS A 144 -20.51 -28.94 -5.82
N PRO A 145 -20.06 -27.99 -4.97
CA PRO A 145 -19.13 -28.29 -3.91
C PRO A 145 -19.74 -29.33 -2.96
N SER A 146 -19.03 -30.43 -2.69
CA SER A 146 -19.43 -31.38 -1.66
C SER A 146 -19.31 -30.72 -0.29
N GLU A 147 -20.33 -30.87 0.56
CA GLU A 147 -20.31 -30.45 1.97
C GLU A 147 -19.18 -31.21 2.69
N GLY A 148 -17.96 -30.67 2.67
CA GLY A 148 -16.79 -31.35 3.25
C GLY A 148 -15.41 -30.96 2.72
N ALA A 149 -15.27 -29.92 1.91
CA ALA A 149 -13.94 -29.35 1.65
C ALA A 149 -13.56 -28.45 2.84
N GLU A 150 -12.91 -29.04 3.85
CA GLU A 150 -12.22 -28.32 4.91
C GLU A 150 -11.34 -27.23 4.28
N ASN A 151 -11.52 -25.99 4.75
CA ASN A 151 -10.75 -24.84 4.34
C ASN A 151 -9.28 -25.05 4.75
N GLY A 152 -8.42 -25.37 3.78
CA GLY A 152 -6.96 -25.30 3.89
C GLY A 152 -6.42 -23.90 3.65
#